data_AF-A0A519S5M9-F1
#
_entry.id   AF-A0A519S5M9-F1
#
_cell.length_a   1.000
_cell.length_b   1.000
_cell.length_c   1.000
_cell.angle_alpha   90.00
_cell.angle_beta   90.00
_cell.angle_gamma   90.00
#
_symmetry.space_group_name_H-M   'P 1'
#
loop_
_entity.id
_entity.type
_entity.pdbx_description
1 polymer ?
#
loop_
_entity_poly.entity_id
_entity_poly.type
_entity_poly.pdbx_seq_one_letter_code
_entity_poly.pdbx_strand_id
1 'polypeptide(L)'
;MGVLRFGSWGAIVWAILLLGASCTRKTVSFNSHLDEPLLNGAPAPGDSLTTTKKKNPKLSIAGRKAVLSKEEEKKAKEEEKAAQRKPNQKKKIFLGQRVKRGYFKTGTGKNQVVTIFYYLKNFQQPSAMAPAVYYFNPKKHKIFTANGELDPATEKVLHGPFKRMVQNQIIEQGYYAMGTKHLRWEKYDNKGGLMAKTHYEMGFPRDANISYYDGANTMIKEVVPYVNGKLEGDYVRYTADGKREWTGHFENGHRVGEWTNYWDYKGYRHYVFQYGETGYEPELPEPELIREYSHGGSPIYDKEKKLDKRDEADPDATKNDARRPGSHGVPTQRAPVRKPAERRPGYHPKPAATPPAVPATPGGAVAP
;
A
#
# COMPACT_ATOMS: atom_id res chain seq x y z
N MET A 1 -22.17 -43.76 -48.91
CA MET A 1 -22.52 -42.40 -48.46
C MET A 1 -21.26 -41.71 -47.95
N GLY A 2 -21.01 -40.46 -48.37
CA GLY A 2 -20.15 -39.42 -47.74
C GLY A 2 -18.66 -39.73 -47.56
N VAL A 3 -17.68 -39.24 -48.34
CA VAL A 3 -17.27 -37.84 -48.67
C VAL A 3 -16.66 -37.11 -47.47
N LEU A 4 -15.33 -36.91 -47.45
CA LEU A 4 -14.68 -35.59 -47.61
C LEU A 4 -13.16 -35.68 -47.42
N ARG A 5 -12.44 -35.28 -48.48
CA ARG A 5 -11.01 -34.97 -48.50
C ARG A 5 -10.80 -33.61 -47.81
N PHE A 6 -9.91 -33.54 -46.83
CA PHE A 6 -9.45 -32.26 -46.28
C PHE A 6 -8.30 -31.72 -47.14
N GLY A 7 -8.52 -30.55 -47.72
CA GLY A 7 -7.55 -29.79 -48.49
C GLY A 7 -6.52 -29.10 -47.58
N SER A 8 -5.28 -29.13 -48.04
CA SER A 8 -4.15 -28.35 -47.53
C SER A 8 -4.39 -26.86 -47.81
N TRP A 9 -4.44 -26.04 -46.76
CA TRP A 9 -4.55 -24.59 -46.88
C TRP A 9 -3.46 -23.87 -46.10
N GLY A 10 -2.65 -23.11 -46.84
CA GLY A 10 -2.16 -21.77 -46.48
C GLY A 10 -1.25 -21.63 -45.26
N ALA A 11 0.06 -21.68 -45.47
CA ALA A 11 1.03 -21.04 -44.58
C ALA A 11 0.90 -19.52 -44.69
N ILE A 12 0.37 -18.87 -43.64
CA ILE A 12 0.36 -17.41 -43.49
C ILE A 12 1.40 -17.06 -42.43
N VAL A 13 2.52 -16.49 -42.88
CA VAL A 13 3.57 -15.89 -42.05
C VAL A 13 3.05 -14.53 -41.55
N TRP A 14 2.73 -14.43 -40.26
CA TRP A 14 2.46 -13.16 -39.59
C TRP A 14 3.75 -12.66 -38.93
N ALA A 15 4.39 -11.67 -39.57
CA ALA A 15 5.44 -10.87 -38.98
C ALA A 15 4.82 -9.86 -37.99
N ILE A 16 4.96 -10.10 -36.69
CA ILE A 16 4.57 -9.14 -35.65
C ILE A 16 5.81 -8.34 -35.23
N LEU A 17 5.77 -7.07 -35.64
CA LEU A 17 6.69 -6.00 -35.29
C LEU A 17 6.76 -5.76 -33.77
N LEU A 18 7.99 -5.73 -33.26
CA LEU A 18 8.37 -5.28 -31.93
C LEU A 18 8.00 -3.79 -31.72
N LEU A 19 7.15 -3.51 -30.74
CA LEU A 19 7.06 -2.19 -30.10
C LEU A 19 7.38 -2.36 -28.62
N GLY A 20 8.63 -2.09 -28.28
CA GLY A 20 9.09 -1.99 -26.89
C GLY A 20 8.46 -0.77 -26.22
N ALA A 21 7.49 -1.00 -25.34
CA ALA A 21 7.02 0.02 -24.42
C ALA A 21 8.03 0.16 -23.27
N SER A 22 9.00 1.05 -23.43
CA SER A 22 9.85 1.50 -22.34
C SER A 22 9.02 2.32 -21.35
N CYS A 23 8.56 1.68 -20.26
CA CYS A 23 7.94 2.38 -19.14
C CYS A 23 8.99 3.22 -18.41
N THR A 24 9.06 4.50 -18.74
CA THR A 24 9.80 5.49 -17.96
C THR A 24 9.11 5.68 -16.61
N ARG A 25 9.82 5.37 -15.51
CA ARG A 25 9.36 5.69 -14.15
C ARG A 25 9.27 7.21 -14.02
N LYS A 26 8.06 7.78 -14.15
CA LYS A 26 7.81 9.18 -13.79
C LYS A 26 7.98 9.31 -12.28
N THR A 27 9.05 9.99 -11.87
CA THR A 27 9.20 10.51 -10.50
C THR A 27 8.07 11.50 -10.25
N VAL A 28 7.08 11.10 -9.46
CA VAL A 28 6.00 11.99 -9.04
C VAL A 28 6.57 12.90 -7.95
N SER A 29 6.88 14.15 -8.32
CA SER A 29 7.26 15.18 -7.36
C SER A 29 6.08 15.47 -6.41
N PHE A 30 6.37 15.42 -5.12
CA PHE A 30 5.42 15.57 -4.03
C PHE A 30 5.04 17.05 -3.86
N ASN A 31 3.80 17.40 -4.21
CA ASN A 31 3.15 18.61 -3.72
C ASN A 31 1.82 18.18 -3.09
N SER A 32 1.82 17.98 -1.77
CA SER A 32 0.60 17.79 -0.99
C SER A 32 0.54 18.82 0.12
N HIS A 33 0.05 20.02 -0.21
CA HIS A 33 -0.65 20.83 0.79
C HIS A 33 -2.14 20.53 0.65
N LEU A 34 -2.61 19.61 1.48
CA LEU A 34 -4.02 19.50 1.84
C LEU A 34 -4.05 19.65 3.35
N ASP A 35 -4.56 20.79 3.79
CA ASP A 35 -4.89 21.19 5.15
C ASP A 35 -3.73 21.77 5.99
N GLU A 36 -3.48 23.07 5.86
CA GLU A 36 -2.98 23.90 6.97
C GLU A 36 -4.14 24.73 7.57
N PRO A 37 -4.22 24.87 8.91
CA PRO A 37 -5.15 25.79 9.54
C PRO A 37 -4.63 27.24 9.40
N LEU A 38 -5.52 28.14 8.97
CA LEU A 38 -5.29 29.58 8.93
C LEU A 38 -4.87 30.09 10.31
N LEU A 39 -3.67 30.65 10.41
CA LEU A 39 -3.27 31.48 11.54
C LEU A 39 -3.74 32.92 11.29
N ASN A 40 -4.61 33.42 12.17
CA ASN A 40 -4.97 34.83 12.25
C ASN A 40 -3.83 35.64 12.89
N GLY A 41 -3.49 36.79 12.30
CA GLY A 41 -2.86 37.90 13.03
C GLY A 41 -1.75 38.65 12.29
N ALA A 42 -1.88 39.98 12.25
CA ALA A 42 -0.90 41.02 11.85
C ALA A 42 -0.99 41.52 10.37
N PRO A 43 -0.72 42.83 10.12
CA PRO A 43 -1.68 43.75 9.53
C PRO A 43 -1.34 44.20 8.10
N ALA A 44 -2.30 44.89 7.48
CA ALA A 44 -2.15 45.56 6.19
C ALA A 44 -0.98 46.57 6.17
N PRO A 45 -0.23 46.69 5.06
CA PRO A 45 0.44 47.93 4.72
C PRO A 45 -0.48 48.75 3.81
N GLY A 46 -0.73 49.99 4.24
CA GLY A 46 -1.49 50.98 3.49
C GLY A 46 -0.73 51.57 2.31
N ASP A 47 -1.51 52.34 1.55
CA ASP A 47 -1.16 53.50 0.72
C ASP A 47 0.20 53.57 0.02
N SER A 48 0.14 53.48 -1.31
CA SER A 48 0.97 54.32 -2.18
C SER A 48 0.18 54.77 -3.41
N LEU A 49 -0.43 55.95 -3.30
CA LEU A 49 -0.73 56.81 -4.44
C LEU A 49 0.60 57.36 -4.96
N THR A 50 0.94 57.11 -6.23
CA THR A 50 1.40 58.12 -7.21
C THR A 50 1.86 57.51 -8.53
N THR A 51 1.20 57.97 -9.61
CA THR A 51 1.76 58.28 -10.95
C THR A 51 2.43 57.18 -11.79
N THR A 52 1.79 56.76 -12.89
CA THR A 52 2.05 57.28 -14.25
C THR A 52 1.33 56.48 -15.35
N LYS A 53 0.70 57.23 -16.28
CA LYS A 53 0.42 56.95 -17.70
C LYS A 53 -0.25 55.61 -18.09
N LYS A 54 -1.59 55.61 -18.09
CA LYS A 54 -2.38 54.87 -19.10
C LYS A 54 -2.39 55.66 -20.42
N LYS A 55 -1.86 55.08 -21.49
CA LYS A 55 -2.24 55.44 -22.88
C LYS A 55 -3.54 54.71 -23.23
N ASN A 56 -4.46 55.43 -23.86
CA ASN A 56 -5.78 55.06 -24.37
C ASN A 56 -6.96 55.18 -23.37
N PRO A 57 -7.49 56.40 -23.15
CA PRO A 57 -8.87 56.53 -22.71
C PRO A 57 -9.78 56.24 -23.91
N LYS A 58 -10.53 55.12 -23.88
CA LYS A 58 -11.70 55.02 -24.74
C LYS A 58 -12.72 56.01 -24.19
N LEU A 59 -13.00 57.04 -25.00
CA LEU A 59 -13.98 58.08 -24.69
C LEU A 59 -15.29 57.46 -24.22
N SER A 60 -15.83 58.06 -23.17
CA SER A 60 -17.21 57.95 -22.75
C SER A 60 -18.15 58.20 -23.92
N ILE A 61 -18.78 57.15 -24.44
CA ILE A 61 -20.03 57.25 -25.18
C ILE A 61 -21.13 57.38 -24.11
N ALA A 62 -21.21 58.57 -23.51
CA ALA A 62 -22.47 59.03 -22.96
C ALA A 62 -23.36 59.36 -24.16
N GLY A 63 -24.42 58.57 -24.38
CA GLY A 63 -25.40 58.85 -25.42
C GLY A 63 -25.54 57.80 -26.53
N ARG A 64 -25.52 56.51 -26.19
CA ARG A 64 -26.39 55.54 -26.86
C ARG A 64 -26.92 54.58 -25.79
N LYS A 65 -28.20 54.71 -25.44
CA LYS A 65 -28.97 53.55 -24.94
C LYS A 65 -29.03 52.56 -26.10
N ALA A 66 -27.94 51.82 -26.32
CA ALA A 66 -28.05 50.55 -26.97
C ALA A 66 -28.89 49.72 -25.99
N VAL A 67 -30.13 49.47 -26.39
CA VAL A 67 -30.94 48.41 -25.79
C VAL A 67 -30.13 47.15 -26.05
N LEU A 68 -29.20 46.83 -25.15
CA LEU A 68 -28.55 45.53 -25.11
C LEU A 68 -29.68 44.53 -25.17
N SER A 69 -29.64 43.68 -26.18
CA SER A 69 -30.63 42.64 -26.30
C SER A 69 -30.58 41.81 -25.01
N LYS A 70 -31.73 41.31 -24.55
CA LYS A 70 -31.83 40.45 -23.37
C LYS A 70 -30.89 39.23 -23.45
N GLU A 71 -30.41 38.90 -24.65
CA GLU A 71 -29.41 37.86 -24.93
C GLU A 71 -27.97 38.31 -24.65
N GLU A 72 -27.59 39.55 -24.96
CA GLU A 72 -26.26 40.09 -24.69
C GLU A 72 -26.02 40.29 -23.18
N GLU A 73 -27.04 40.74 -22.44
CA GLU A 73 -26.97 40.82 -20.98
C GLU A 73 -26.87 39.42 -20.33
N LYS A 74 -27.56 38.42 -20.89
CA LYS A 74 -27.46 37.04 -20.42
C LYS A 74 -26.07 36.45 -20.70
N LYS A 75 -25.51 36.69 -21.89
CA LYS A 75 -24.14 36.28 -22.23
C LYS A 75 -23.10 36.95 -21.34
N ALA A 76 -23.19 38.27 -21.14
CA ALA A 76 -22.29 38.99 -20.24
C ALA A 76 -22.37 38.45 -18.79
N LYS A 77 -23.59 38.13 -18.31
CA LYS A 77 -23.81 37.57 -16.98
C LYS A 77 -23.39 36.11 -16.86
N GLU A 78 -23.44 35.34 -17.94
CA GLU A 78 -22.91 33.97 -18.01
C GLU A 78 -21.39 33.94 -18.09
N GLU A 79 -20.77 34.87 -18.83
CA GLU A 79 -19.32 35.06 -18.90
C GLU A 79 -18.75 35.54 -17.57
N GLU A 80 -19.43 36.48 -16.90
CA GLU A 80 -19.08 36.93 -15.55
C GLU A 80 -19.22 35.78 -14.53
N LYS A 81 -20.31 35.01 -14.60
CA LYS A 81 -20.47 33.80 -13.77
C LYS A 81 -19.43 32.72 -14.10
N ALA A 82 -19.03 32.57 -15.36
CA ALA A 82 -18.01 31.61 -15.77
C ALA A 82 -16.60 32.05 -15.33
N ALA A 83 -16.31 33.35 -15.34
CA ALA A 83 -15.07 33.92 -14.82
C ALA A 83 -14.99 33.85 -13.28
N GLN A 84 -16.13 33.96 -12.59
CA GLN A 84 -16.22 33.79 -11.13
C GLN A 84 -16.27 32.31 -10.69
N ARG A 85 -16.50 31.35 -11.61
CA ARG A 85 -16.45 29.92 -11.29
C ARG A 85 -14.99 29.53 -11.02
N LYS A 86 -14.69 29.29 -9.74
CA LYS A 86 -13.41 28.69 -9.33
C LYS A 86 -13.18 27.38 -10.11
N PRO A 87 -11.95 27.10 -10.58
CA PRO A 87 -11.65 25.86 -11.27
C PRO A 87 -12.06 24.69 -10.38
N ASN A 88 -12.79 23.74 -10.96
CA ASN A 88 -13.35 22.60 -10.25
C ASN A 88 -12.20 21.89 -9.52
N GLN A 89 -12.24 21.86 -8.18
CA GLN A 89 -11.14 21.31 -7.39
C GLN A 89 -10.82 19.90 -7.89
N LYS A 90 -9.53 19.65 -8.18
CA LYS A 90 -9.05 18.37 -8.70
C LYS A 90 -9.67 17.25 -7.87
N LYS A 91 -10.27 16.28 -8.55
CA LYS A 91 -10.84 15.07 -7.92
C LYS A 91 -9.80 14.56 -6.93
N LYS A 92 -10.21 14.25 -5.69
CA LYS A 92 -9.31 13.69 -4.67
C LYS A 92 -8.67 12.42 -5.25
N ILE A 93 -7.42 12.55 -5.70
CA ILE A 93 -6.65 11.52 -6.37
C ILE A 93 -5.41 11.29 -5.51
N PHE A 94 -5.14 10.04 -5.19
CA PHE A 94 -3.93 9.60 -4.52
C PHE A 94 -3.34 8.48 -5.38
N LEU A 95 -2.03 8.52 -5.67
CA LEU A 95 -1.34 7.54 -6.54
C LEU A 95 -2.10 7.22 -7.86
N GLY A 96 -2.71 8.23 -8.48
CA GLY A 96 -3.49 8.07 -9.72
C GLY A 96 -4.91 7.51 -9.52
N GLN A 97 -5.26 7.01 -8.34
CA GLN A 97 -6.59 6.47 -8.04
C GLN A 97 -7.49 7.49 -7.35
N ARG A 98 -8.78 7.45 -7.69
CA ARG A 98 -9.79 8.32 -7.06
C ARG A 98 -10.13 7.82 -5.66
N VAL A 99 -10.09 8.71 -4.69
CA VAL A 99 -10.38 8.39 -3.29
C VAL A 99 -11.63 9.09 -2.78
N LYS A 100 -12.25 8.49 -1.76
CA LYS A 100 -13.34 9.07 -0.98
C LYS A 100 -12.94 9.07 0.49
N ARG A 101 -13.29 10.16 1.19
CA ARG A 101 -13.02 10.30 2.62
C ARG A 101 -14.05 9.51 3.43
N GLY A 102 -13.59 8.79 4.43
CA GLY A 102 -14.40 8.18 5.48
C GLY A 102 -13.95 8.67 6.86
N TYR A 103 -14.84 8.56 7.84
CA TYR A 103 -14.48 8.74 9.24
C TYR A 103 -15.42 7.92 10.11
N PHE A 104 -14.94 7.52 11.28
CA PHE A 104 -15.77 6.99 12.35
C PHE A 104 -15.16 7.37 13.70
N LYS A 105 -15.97 7.24 14.76
CA LYS A 105 -15.56 7.51 16.13
C LYS A 105 -15.77 6.24 16.95
N THR A 106 -14.84 5.95 17.85
CA THR A 106 -14.94 4.83 18.81
C THR A 106 -14.67 5.32 20.22
N GLY A 107 -15.34 4.75 21.21
CA GLY A 107 -15.24 5.16 22.60
C GLY A 107 -16.14 6.36 22.96
N THR A 108 -16.12 6.74 24.23
CA THR A 108 -16.98 7.77 24.82
C THR A 108 -16.15 8.80 25.59
N GLY A 109 -16.71 10.00 25.75
CA GLY A 109 -16.11 11.07 26.55
C GLY A 109 -14.71 11.50 26.06
N LYS A 110 -13.79 11.69 27.01
CA LYS A 110 -12.43 12.20 26.77
C LYS A 110 -11.52 11.22 26.02
N ASN A 111 -11.82 9.92 26.06
CA ASN A 111 -11.05 8.88 25.37
C ASN A 111 -11.63 8.54 23.99
N GLN A 112 -12.51 9.38 23.45
CA GLN A 112 -13.08 9.18 22.12
C GLN A 112 -11.97 9.28 21.06
N VAL A 113 -11.85 8.21 20.29
CA VAL A 113 -10.90 8.09 19.19
C VAL A 113 -11.61 8.44 17.89
N VAL A 114 -11.13 9.48 17.19
CA VAL A 114 -11.61 9.88 15.87
C VAL A 114 -10.65 9.31 14.82
N THR A 115 -11.17 8.47 13.94
CA THR A 115 -10.40 7.90 12.83
C THR A 115 -10.86 8.52 11.52
N ILE A 116 -9.95 9.16 10.80
CA ILE A 116 -10.16 9.75 9.47
C ILE A 116 -9.29 8.97 8.48
N PHE A 117 -9.89 8.55 7.38
CA PHE A 117 -9.23 7.71 6.39
C PHE A 117 -9.78 7.97 5.00
N TYR A 118 -9.08 7.43 4.01
CA TYR A 118 -9.50 7.46 2.62
C TYR A 118 -9.56 6.04 2.07
N TYR A 119 -10.52 5.81 1.19
CA TYR A 119 -10.72 4.52 0.51
C TYR A 119 -10.94 4.74 -0.99
N LEU A 120 -10.72 3.69 -1.76
CA LEU A 120 -10.91 3.72 -3.20
C LEU A 120 -12.37 3.99 -3.58
N LYS A 121 -12.57 4.94 -4.49
CA LYS A 121 -13.89 5.16 -5.09
C LYS A 121 -14.27 3.99 -6.02
N ASN A 122 -13.30 3.54 -6.82
CA ASN A 122 -13.45 2.41 -7.72
C ASN A 122 -12.68 1.24 -7.11
N PHE A 123 -13.38 0.15 -6.78
CA PHE A 123 -12.77 -1.00 -6.14
C PHE A 123 -11.65 -1.57 -7.03
N GLN A 124 -10.52 -1.90 -6.40
CA GLN A 124 -9.42 -2.64 -7.00
C GLN A 124 -8.97 -3.69 -6.01
N GLN A 125 -8.83 -4.92 -6.48
CA GLN A 125 -8.40 -6.03 -5.65
C GLN A 125 -6.95 -5.79 -5.20
N PRO A 126 -6.68 -5.81 -3.88
CA PRO A 126 -5.31 -5.72 -3.36
C PRO A 126 -4.45 -6.90 -3.81
N SER A 127 -3.12 -6.71 -3.80
CA SER A 127 -2.17 -7.76 -4.17
C SER A 127 -2.34 -8.99 -3.29
N ALA A 128 -2.34 -10.20 -3.88
CA ALA A 128 -2.41 -11.46 -3.14
C ALA A 128 -1.21 -11.64 -2.18
N MET A 129 -0.06 -11.05 -2.53
CA MET A 129 1.15 -11.06 -1.70
C MET A 129 1.23 -9.87 -0.75
N ALA A 130 0.17 -9.09 -0.57
CA ALA A 130 0.14 -8.09 0.48
C ALA A 130 0.22 -8.77 1.86
N PRO A 131 1.04 -8.27 2.80
CA PRO A 131 1.17 -8.86 4.13
C PRO A 131 -0.13 -8.70 4.94
N ALA A 132 -0.76 -7.54 4.81
CA ALA A 132 -2.02 -7.21 5.45
C ALA A 132 -2.80 -6.25 4.57
N VAL A 133 -4.09 -6.55 4.37
CA VAL A 133 -5.00 -5.75 3.57
C VAL A 133 -6.01 -5.06 4.47
N TYR A 134 -5.93 -3.74 4.57
CA TYR A 134 -6.81 -2.89 5.35
C TYR A 134 -7.99 -2.40 4.51
N TYR A 135 -9.19 -2.60 5.03
CA TYR A 135 -10.42 -2.19 4.38
C TYR A 135 -11.44 -1.66 5.40
N PHE A 136 -12.32 -0.78 4.94
CA PHE A 136 -13.42 -0.25 5.72
C PHE A 136 -14.70 -0.99 5.37
N ASN A 137 -15.41 -1.48 6.39
CA ASN A 137 -16.75 -2.02 6.22
C ASN A 137 -17.79 -0.97 6.64
N PRO A 138 -18.61 -0.43 5.70
CA PRO A 138 -19.60 0.60 6.00
C PRO A 138 -20.69 0.14 6.96
N LYS A 139 -21.09 -1.14 6.93
CA LYS A 139 -22.13 -1.67 7.83
C LYS A 139 -21.64 -1.73 9.28
N LYS A 140 -20.39 -2.15 9.47
CA LYS A 140 -19.76 -2.26 10.80
C LYS A 140 -19.09 -0.97 11.28
N HIS A 141 -19.06 0.08 10.45
CA HIS A 141 -18.40 1.36 10.74
C HIS A 141 -16.98 1.22 11.32
N LYS A 142 -16.20 0.26 10.81
CA LYS A 142 -14.86 -0.07 11.33
C LYS A 142 -13.92 -0.49 10.21
N ILE A 143 -12.62 -0.26 10.43
CA ILE A 143 -11.55 -0.79 9.58
C ILE A 143 -11.17 -2.19 10.07
N PHE A 144 -11.07 -3.12 9.14
CA PHE A 144 -10.65 -4.49 9.35
C PHE A 144 -9.38 -4.78 8.55
N THR A 145 -8.72 -5.87 8.93
CA THR A 145 -7.55 -6.40 8.25
C THR A 145 -7.91 -7.78 7.70
N ALA A 146 -7.61 -8.02 6.44
CA ALA A 146 -7.78 -9.30 5.76
C ALA A 146 -6.47 -9.76 5.13
N ASN A 147 -6.40 -11.06 4.86
CA ASN A 147 -5.25 -11.74 4.26
C ASN A 147 -5.60 -12.42 2.92
N GLY A 148 -6.76 -12.10 2.34
CA GLY A 148 -7.28 -12.74 1.15
C GLY A 148 -8.15 -11.82 0.30
N GLU A 149 -9.00 -12.42 -0.53
CA GLU A 149 -9.91 -11.69 -1.41
C GLU A 149 -10.95 -10.88 -0.64
N LEU A 150 -11.35 -9.76 -1.22
CA LEU A 150 -12.29 -8.83 -0.60
C LEU A 150 -13.56 -8.73 -1.44
N ASP A 151 -14.71 -8.58 -0.79
CA ASP A 151 -15.98 -8.37 -1.46
C ASP A 151 -16.13 -6.90 -1.93
N PRO A 152 -16.19 -6.63 -3.25
CA PRO A 152 -16.32 -5.26 -3.77
C PRO A 152 -17.57 -4.52 -3.28
N ALA A 153 -18.66 -5.25 -2.99
CA ALA A 153 -19.93 -4.65 -2.59
C ALA A 153 -19.83 -4.06 -1.19
N THR A 154 -19.34 -4.84 -0.23
CA THR A 154 -19.32 -4.47 1.20
C THR A 154 -17.98 -3.92 1.68
N GLU A 155 -16.86 -4.25 1.04
CA GLU A 155 -15.52 -3.98 1.57
C GLU A 155 -14.83 -2.87 0.77
N LYS A 156 -14.48 -1.77 1.45
CA LYS A 156 -13.87 -0.59 0.83
C LYS A 156 -12.39 -0.53 1.15
N VAL A 157 -11.56 -0.88 0.17
CA VAL A 157 -10.09 -0.90 0.27
C VAL A 157 -9.54 0.47 0.64
N LEU A 158 -8.69 0.54 1.66
CA LEU A 158 -8.06 1.79 2.08
C LEU A 158 -7.03 2.27 1.05
N HIS A 159 -7.09 3.55 0.73
CA HIS A 159 -6.16 4.19 -0.20
C HIS A 159 -6.17 5.70 0.03
N GLY A 160 -5.02 6.27 0.37
CA GLY A 160 -4.85 7.68 0.73
C GLY A 160 -4.42 7.88 2.18
N PRO A 161 -4.48 9.15 2.65
CA PRO A 161 -4.06 9.50 4.00
C PRO A 161 -4.87 8.78 5.09
N PHE A 162 -4.24 8.57 6.24
CA PHE A 162 -4.85 8.01 7.43
C PHE A 162 -4.43 8.83 8.64
N LYS A 163 -5.38 9.11 9.53
CA LYS A 163 -5.14 9.83 10.77
C LYS A 163 -6.07 9.33 11.87
N ARG A 164 -5.51 9.05 13.04
CA ARG A 164 -6.22 8.69 14.25
C ARG A 164 -5.90 9.70 15.35
N MET A 165 -6.93 10.21 16.01
CA MET A 165 -6.82 11.30 16.99
C MET A 165 -7.61 11.01 18.25
N VAL A 166 -7.11 11.50 19.39
CA VAL A 166 -7.81 11.55 20.68
C VAL A 166 -7.76 12.98 21.18
N GLN A 167 -8.89 13.57 21.56
CA GLN A 167 -8.96 14.98 22.00
C GLN A 167 -8.28 15.97 21.03
N ASN A 168 -8.50 15.82 19.71
CA ASN A 168 -7.83 16.57 18.63
C ASN A 168 -6.31 16.36 18.49
N GLN A 169 -5.69 15.54 19.32
CA GLN A 169 -4.29 15.20 19.22
C GLN A 169 -4.08 13.94 18.39
N ILE A 170 -3.12 13.98 17.47
CA ILE A 170 -2.80 12.85 16.60
C ILE A 170 -2.04 11.81 17.41
N ILE A 171 -2.53 10.56 17.38
CA ILE A 171 -1.85 9.40 18.00
C ILE A 171 -1.27 8.45 16.96
N GLU A 172 -1.80 8.46 15.72
CA GLU A 172 -1.24 7.72 14.60
C GLU A 172 -1.58 8.43 13.28
N GLN A 173 -0.64 8.50 12.36
CA GLN A 173 -0.89 8.94 11.00
C GLN A 173 -0.01 8.20 9.99
N GLY A 174 -0.48 8.16 8.74
CA GLY A 174 0.25 7.54 7.66
C GLY A 174 -0.55 7.55 6.37
N TYR A 175 -0.19 6.64 5.46
CA TYR A 175 -0.86 6.51 4.17
C TYR A 175 -1.11 5.04 3.87
N TYR A 176 -2.26 4.77 3.26
CA TYR A 176 -2.55 3.47 2.67
C TYR A 176 -2.43 3.54 1.16
N ALA A 177 -1.88 2.50 0.55
CA ALA A 177 -1.88 2.29 -0.89
C ALA A 177 -2.44 0.89 -1.19
N MET A 178 -3.59 0.83 -1.85
CA MET A 178 -4.20 -0.43 -2.32
C MET A 178 -4.45 -1.41 -1.17
N GLY A 179 -4.90 -0.88 -0.03
CA GLY A 179 -5.15 -1.65 1.17
C GLY A 179 -3.91 -1.94 2.00
N THR A 180 -2.71 -1.49 1.63
CA THR A 180 -1.48 -1.77 2.40
C THR A 180 -0.88 -0.49 2.99
N LYS A 181 -0.10 -0.60 4.08
CA LYS A 181 0.62 0.55 4.64
C LYS A 181 1.65 1.06 3.63
N HIS A 182 1.71 2.37 3.42
CA HIS A 182 2.64 2.99 2.48
C HIS A 182 3.16 4.33 3.00
N LEU A 183 4.30 4.76 2.45
CA LEU A 183 5.04 5.95 2.85
C LEU A 183 5.36 5.93 4.35
N ARG A 184 5.49 7.11 4.93
CA ARG A 184 5.83 7.29 6.34
C ARG A 184 4.61 7.07 7.23
N TRP A 185 4.79 6.26 8.26
CA TRP A 185 3.88 6.02 9.37
C TRP A 185 4.50 6.53 10.66
N GLU A 186 3.70 7.26 11.44
CA GLU A 186 4.12 7.88 12.69
C GLU A 186 3.12 7.56 13.79
N LYS A 187 3.63 7.15 14.94
CA LYS A 187 2.86 6.92 16.16
C LYS A 187 3.32 7.91 17.22
N TYR A 188 2.36 8.52 17.90
CA TYR A 188 2.60 9.53 18.91
C TYR A 188 2.01 9.10 20.26
N ASP A 189 2.60 9.60 21.33
CA ASP A 189 2.05 9.48 22.68
C ASP A 189 0.93 10.51 22.91
N ASN A 190 0.15 10.32 23.97
CA ASN A 190 -0.88 11.25 24.46
C ASN A 190 -0.32 12.64 24.81
N LYS A 191 1.00 12.82 24.90
CA LYS A 191 1.66 14.14 25.07
C LYS A 191 2.22 14.73 23.77
N GLY A 192 2.15 13.99 22.67
CA GLY A 192 2.58 14.43 21.33
C GLY A 192 4.02 14.05 21.01
N GLY A 193 4.70 13.34 21.92
CA GLY A 193 6.02 12.76 21.67
C GLY A 193 5.95 11.70 20.57
N LEU A 194 6.88 11.74 19.61
CA LEU A 194 7.00 10.75 18.54
C LEU A 194 7.53 9.44 19.13
N MET A 195 6.71 8.39 19.12
CA MET A 195 7.05 7.07 19.65
C MET A 195 7.69 6.17 18.61
N ALA A 196 7.16 6.19 17.38
CA ALA A 196 7.66 5.35 16.30
C ALA A 196 7.53 6.07 14.96
N LYS A 197 8.51 5.85 14.09
CA LYS A 197 8.54 6.36 12.72
C LYS A 197 9.07 5.27 11.80
N THR A 198 8.21 4.78 10.92
CA THR A 198 8.53 3.68 10.00
C THR A 198 8.11 4.04 8.59
N HIS A 199 8.94 3.72 7.61
CA HIS A 199 8.59 3.88 6.19
C HIS A 199 8.16 2.54 5.63
N TYR A 200 7.06 2.53 4.88
CA TYR A 200 6.51 1.35 4.23
C TYR A 200 6.41 1.53 2.71
N GLU A 201 6.66 0.46 1.98
CA GLU A 201 6.48 0.34 0.53
C GLU A 201 5.48 -0.80 0.29
N MET A 202 4.25 -0.48 -0.15
CA MET A 202 3.19 -1.46 -0.45
C MET A 202 2.98 -2.54 0.65
N GLY A 203 3.03 -2.14 1.92
CA GLY A 203 2.80 -2.98 3.09
C GLY A 203 4.05 -3.46 3.80
N PHE A 204 5.21 -3.44 3.13
CA PHE A 204 6.47 -3.91 3.71
C PHE A 204 7.31 -2.75 4.22
N PRO A 205 8.05 -2.90 5.33
CA PRO A 205 9.02 -1.90 5.76
C PRO A 205 9.99 -1.60 4.62
N ARG A 206 10.31 -0.33 4.38
CA ARG A 206 11.18 0.09 3.28
C ARG A 206 12.58 -0.54 3.37
N ASP A 207 13.05 -0.74 4.60
CA ASP A 207 14.37 -1.31 4.86
C ASP A 207 14.34 -2.84 4.87
N ALA A 208 13.15 -3.47 4.76
CA ALA A 208 12.98 -4.91 4.78
C ALA A 208 13.81 -5.59 3.67
N ASN A 209 14.33 -6.76 4.00
CA ASN A 209 14.99 -7.60 3.02
C ASN A 209 13.95 -8.50 2.35
N ILE A 210 13.65 -8.21 1.09
CA ILE A 210 12.69 -8.97 0.29
C ILE A 210 13.47 -9.86 -0.67
N SER A 211 13.23 -11.17 -0.60
CA SER A 211 13.69 -12.12 -1.61
C SER A 211 12.53 -12.53 -2.50
N TYR A 212 12.85 -12.88 -3.74
CA TYR A 212 11.88 -13.22 -4.77
C TYR A 212 12.19 -14.61 -5.35
N TYR A 213 11.17 -15.27 -5.89
CA TYR A 213 11.31 -16.49 -6.66
C TYR A 213 11.74 -16.21 -8.11
N ASP A 214 11.41 -15.03 -8.63
CA ASP A 214 11.65 -14.61 -10.00
C ASP A 214 12.68 -13.46 -10.10
N GLY A 215 13.30 -13.31 -11.27
CA GLY A 215 14.19 -12.18 -11.55
C GLY A 215 13.46 -10.86 -11.81
N ALA A 216 12.15 -10.90 -12.09
CA ALA A 216 11.33 -9.70 -12.33
C ALA A 216 10.80 -9.06 -11.05
N ASN A 217 11.08 -9.65 -9.88
CA ASN A 217 10.64 -9.19 -8.56
C ASN A 217 9.11 -9.11 -8.43
N THR A 218 8.40 -10.03 -9.09
CA THR A 218 6.94 -10.09 -9.01
C THR A 218 6.47 -11.12 -7.99
N MET A 219 7.21 -12.22 -7.79
CA MET A 219 6.84 -13.30 -6.88
C MET A 219 7.69 -13.26 -5.61
N ILE A 220 7.12 -12.71 -4.55
CA ILE A 220 7.80 -12.59 -3.25
C ILE A 220 7.98 -13.99 -2.66
N LYS A 221 9.18 -14.26 -2.19
CA LYS A 221 9.54 -15.49 -1.48
C LYS A 221 9.54 -15.29 0.03
N GLU A 222 10.27 -14.28 0.50
CA GLU A 222 10.46 -14.04 1.93
C GLU A 222 10.62 -12.54 2.17
N VAL A 223 10.00 -12.05 3.23
CA VAL A 223 10.16 -10.69 3.72
C VAL A 223 10.66 -10.73 5.15
N VAL A 224 11.91 -10.30 5.31
CA VAL A 224 12.54 -10.16 6.61
C VAL A 224 12.44 -8.68 7.03
N PRO A 225 11.72 -8.36 8.12
CA PRO A 225 11.40 -6.98 8.46
C PRO A 225 12.60 -6.29 9.11
N TYR A 226 13.14 -5.28 8.44
CA TYR A 226 14.16 -4.41 9.01
C TYR A 226 13.59 -3.00 9.14
N VAL A 227 13.86 -2.37 10.27
CA VAL A 227 13.52 -0.98 10.57
C VAL A 227 14.74 -0.32 11.18
N ASN A 228 15.28 0.72 10.53
CA ASN A 228 16.49 1.43 11.00
C ASN A 228 17.68 0.49 11.24
N GLY A 229 17.85 -0.55 10.41
CA GLY A 229 18.93 -1.52 10.50
C GLY A 229 18.75 -2.62 11.57
N LYS A 230 17.67 -2.58 12.34
CA LYS A 230 17.33 -3.61 13.33
C LYS A 230 16.25 -4.54 12.77
N LEU A 231 16.35 -5.83 13.09
CA LEU A 231 15.37 -6.84 12.71
C LEU A 231 14.14 -6.70 13.63
N GLU A 232 13.10 -6.05 13.11
CA GLU A 232 11.93 -5.64 13.89
C GLU A 232 10.70 -5.50 12.99
N GLY A 233 9.59 -6.13 13.38
CA GLY A 233 8.31 -6.08 12.67
C GLY A 233 7.81 -7.45 12.20
N ASP A 234 6.86 -7.42 11.26
CA ASP A 234 6.15 -8.62 10.79
C ASP A 234 6.95 -9.37 9.72
N TYR A 235 7.24 -10.64 9.98
CA TYR A 235 7.86 -11.56 9.05
C TYR A 235 6.80 -12.32 8.26
N VAL A 236 7.03 -12.47 6.96
CA VAL A 236 6.17 -13.27 6.08
C VAL A 236 7.02 -14.03 5.07
N ARG A 237 6.68 -15.30 4.86
CA ARG A 237 7.23 -16.12 3.79
C ARG A 237 6.11 -16.73 2.98
N TYR A 238 6.33 -16.81 1.67
CA TYR A 238 5.38 -17.32 0.70
C TYR A 238 5.95 -18.56 0.01
N THR A 239 5.06 -19.41 -0.49
CA THR A 239 5.38 -20.50 -1.42
C THR A 239 5.55 -19.96 -2.84
N ALA A 240 6.08 -20.79 -3.75
CA ALA A 240 6.24 -20.42 -5.16
C ALA A 240 4.89 -20.09 -5.85
N ASP A 241 3.78 -20.62 -5.32
CA ASP A 241 2.42 -20.32 -5.77
C ASP A 241 1.87 -18.98 -5.22
N GLY A 242 2.65 -18.25 -4.43
CA GLY A 242 2.26 -16.97 -3.83
C GLY A 242 1.36 -17.09 -2.59
N LYS A 243 1.16 -18.30 -2.06
CA LYS A 243 0.42 -18.53 -0.80
C LYS A 243 1.35 -18.33 0.39
N ARG A 244 0.81 -17.94 1.55
CA ARG A 244 1.62 -17.79 2.76
C ARG A 244 2.04 -19.16 3.26
N GLU A 245 3.32 -19.28 3.60
CA GLU A 245 3.93 -20.47 4.19
C GLU A 245 4.20 -20.23 5.68
N TRP A 246 4.71 -19.05 6.02
CA TRP A 246 4.99 -18.65 7.40
C TRP A 246 4.65 -17.20 7.66
N THR A 247 4.20 -16.92 8.88
CA THR A 247 4.08 -15.56 9.43
C THR A 247 4.56 -15.54 10.87
N GLY A 248 5.13 -14.42 11.30
CA GLY A 248 5.53 -14.21 12.68
C GLY A 248 5.95 -12.77 12.94
N HIS A 249 6.46 -12.50 14.13
CA HIS A 249 6.93 -11.17 14.52
C HIS A 249 8.36 -11.24 15.07
N PHE A 250 9.15 -10.23 14.73
CA PHE A 250 10.47 -10.00 15.30
C PHE A 250 10.45 -8.75 16.17
N GLU A 251 11.07 -8.84 17.34
CA GLU A 251 11.35 -7.72 18.23
C GLU A 251 12.80 -7.83 18.70
N ASN A 252 13.56 -6.73 18.62
CA ASN A 252 14.98 -6.69 18.98
C ASN A 252 15.84 -7.79 18.34
N GLY A 253 15.47 -8.25 17.14
CA GLY A 253 16.17 -9.33 16.43
C GLY A 253 15.82 -10.74 16.87
N HIS A 254 14.94 -10.91 17.84
CA HIS A 254 14.45 -12.20 18.30
C HIS A 254 13.04 -12.46 17.79
N ARG A 255 12.71 -13.74 17.58
CA ARG A 255 11.36 -14.18 17.24
C ARG A 255 10.50 -14.08 18.49
N VAL A 256 9.36 -13.41 18.38
CA VAL A 256 8.45 -13.19 19.51
C VAL A 256 7.02 -13.55 19.16
N GLY A 257 6.22 -13.86 20.19
CA GLY A 257 4.80 -14.15 20.07
C GLY A 257 4.49 -15.42 19.26
N GLU A 258 3.32 -15.42 18.62
CA GLU A 258 2.84 -16.55 17.83
C GLU A 258 3.45 -16.57 16.41
N TRP A 259 4.03 -17.71 16.06
CA TRP A 259 4.54 -18.00 14.72
C TRP A 259 3.68 -19.06 14.09
N THR A 260 3.08 -18.73 12.94
CA THR A 260 2.14 -19.61 12.25
C THR A 260 2.77 -20.14 10.97
N ASN A 261 2.76 -21.46 10.83
CA ASN A 261 2.95 -22.14 9.56
C ASN A 261 1.60 -22.46 8.93
N TYR A 262 1.50 -22.38 7.61
CA TYR A 262 0.28 -22.62 6.87
C TYR A 262 0.43 -23.83 5.96
N TRP A 263 -0.69 -24.51 5.74
CA TRP A 263 -0.82 -25.50 4.69
C TRP A 263 -0.70 -24.84 3.30
N ASP A 264 -0.12 -25.59 2.37
CA ASP A 264 -0.06 -25.24 0.94
C ASP A 264 -1.47 -25.19 0.29
N TYR A 265 -2.43 -25.89 0.89
CA TYR A 265 -3.82 -25.90 0.48
C TYR A 265 -4.67 -24.89 1.27
N LYS A 266 -5.46 -24.08 0.55
CA LYS A 266 -6.43 -23.10 1.07
C LYS A 266 -5.93 -22.08 2.12
N GLY A 267 -4.63 -22.06 2.43
CA GLY A 267 -4.04 -21.13 3.39
C GLY A 267 -4.53 -21.33 4.82
N TYR A 268 -4.98 -22.54 5.17
CA TYR A 268 -5.30 -22.87 6.55
C TYR A 268 -4.03 -22.90 7.39
N ARG A 269 -4.16 -22.55 8.67
CA ARG A 269 -3.05 -22.73 9.62
C ARG A 269 -2.75 -24.22 9.72
N HIS A 270 -1.49 -24.56 9.89
CA HIS A 270 -1.04 -25.91 10.14
C HIS A 270 -0.50 -25.99 11.57
N TYR A 271 0.61 -25.30 11.84
CA TYR A 271 1.21 -25.22 13.17
C TYR A 271 1.22 -23.79 13.68
N VAL A 272 0.99 -23.63 14.98
CA VAL A 272 1.18 -22.37 15.70
C VAL A 272 2.15 -22.62 16.84
N PHE A 273 3.29 -21.95 16.78
CA PHE A 273 4.36 -22.01 17.76
C PHE A 273 4.37 -20.75 18.61
N GLN A 274 4.57 -20.89 19.91
CA GLN A 274 4.76 -19.79 20.84
C GLN A 274 6.26 -19.58 21.08
N TYR A 275 6.73 -18.37 20.80
CA TYR A 275 8.05 -17.89 21.20
C TYR A 275 7.94 -17.02 22.45
N GLY A 276 9.06 -16.49 22.95
CA GLY A 276 9.07 -15.53 24.05
C GLY A 276 8.12 -14.37 23.79
N GLU A 277 7.52 -13.82 24.84
CA GLU A 277 6.53 -12.74 24.71
C GLU A 277 7.18 -11.45 24.22
N THR A 278 8.47 -11.27 24.55
CA THR A 278 9.21 -10.04 24.25
C THR A 278 10.58 -10.34 23.67
N GLY A 279 11.12 -9.37 22.93
CA GLY A 279 12.47 -9.45 22.35
C GLY A 279 13.61 -9.33 23.36
N TYR A 280 13.33 -9.37 24.67
CA TYR A 280 14.33 -9.33 25.73
C TYR A 280 14.61 -10.71 26.33
N GLU A 281 13.77 -11.69 26.02
CA GLU A 281 13.95 -13.08 26.45
C GLU A 281 14.92 -13.80 25.52
N PRO A 282 15.74 -14.74 26.04
CA PRO A 282 16.61 -15.54 25.20
C PRO A 282 15.76 -16.34 24.21
N GLU A 283 16.15 -16.28 22.93
CA GLU A 283 15.43 -16.99 21.88
C GLU A 283 15.42 -18.50 22.15
N LEU A 284 14.24 -19.04 22.41
CA LEU A 284 14.09 -20.46 22.69
C LEU A 284 14.58 -21.28 21.47
N PRO A 285 15.52 -22.24 21.67
CA PRO A 285 15.98 -23.09 20.58
C PRO A 285 14.82 -23.88 19.96
N GLU A 286 13.90 -24.32 20.80
CA GLU A 286 12.70 -25.07 20.43
C GLU A 286 11.48 -24.28 20.90
N PRO A 287 10.74 -23.64 19.98
CA PRO A 287 9.51 -22.96 20.37
C PRO A 287 8.44 -23.99 20.74
N GLU A 288 7.54 -23.61 21.63
CA GLU A 288 6.49 -24.53 22.05
C GLU A 288 5.38 -24.60 21.00
N LEU A 289 5.04 -25.80 20.53
CA LEU A 289 3.83 -25.99 19.73
C LEU A 289 2.62 -25.78 20.64
N ILE A 290 1.77 -24.79 20.34
CA ILE A 290 0.57 -24.51 21.12
C ILE A 290 -0.71 -24.95 20.42
N ARG A 291 -0.73 -24.92 19.08
CA ARG A 291 -1.89 -25.36 18.29
C ARG A 291 -1.46 -26.06 17.01
N GLU A 292 -2.16 -27.14 16.66
CA GLU A 292 -2.05 -27.86 15.40
C GLU A 292 -3.43 -28.00 14.78
N TYR A 293 -3.49 -27.84 13.46
CA TYR A 293 -4.72 -27.88 12.70
C TYR A 293 -4.62 -28.86 11.54
N SER A 294 -5.73 -29.54 11.29
CA SER A 294 -5.94 -30.38 10.12
C SER A 294 -5.84 -29.56 8.83
N HIS A 295 -5.65 -30.28 7.72
CA HIS A 295 -5.68 -29.74 6.38
C HIS A 295 -7.02 -29.07 6.00
N GLY A 296 -8.13 -29.39 6.69
CA GLY A 296 -9.41 -28.68 6.55
C GLY A 296 -9.60 -27.51 7.52
N GLY A 297 -8.64 -27.28 8.42
CA GLY A 297 -8.64 -26.20 9.40
C GLY A 297 -9.25 -26.55 10.76
N SER A 298 -9.66 -27.80 10.97
CA SER A 298 -10.13 -28.28 12.29
C SER A 298 -8.97 -28.39 13.30
N PRO A 299 -9.12 -27.97 14.57
CA PRO A 299 -8.06 -28.09 15.57
C PRO A 299 -7.82 -29.56 15.94
N ILE A 300 -6.57 -30.02 15.77
CA ILE A 300 -6.11 -31.36 16.16
C ILE A 300 -5.45 -31.30 17.54
N TYR A 301 -4.68 -30.24 17.80
CA TYR A 301 -4.03 -30.00 19.08
C TYR A 301 -4.28 -28.56 19.52
N ASP A 302 -4.62 -28.36 20.78
CA ASP A 302 -4.76 -27.04 21.40
C ASP A 302 -4.36 -27.15 22.88
N LYS A 303 -3.15 -26.66 23.20
CA LYS A 303 -2.58 -26.74 24.54
C LYS A 303 -3.45 -26.02 25.57
N GLU A 304 -4.00 -24.85 25.22
CA GLU A 304 -4.83 -24.05 26.12
C GLU A 304 -6.14 -24.75 26.47
N LYS A 305 -6.71 -25.47 25.49
CA LYS A 305 -7.96 -26.23 25.67
C LYS A 305 -7.75 -27.67 26.13
N LYS A 306 -6.51 -28.09 26.35
CA LYS A 306 -6.15 -29.49 26.67
C LYS A 306 -6.74 -30.48 25.64
N LEU A 307 -6.73 -30.08 24.38
CA LEU A 307 -7.18 -30.90 23.25
C LEU A 307 -5.97 -31.57 22.62
N ASP A 308 -5.98 -32.89 22.56
CA ASP A 308 -4.97 -33.66 21.83
C ASP A 308 -5.64 -34.81 21.07
N LYS A 309 -5.78 -34.63 19.75
CA LYS A 309 -6.35 -35.61 18.82
C LYS A 309 -5.34 -36.03 17.77
N ARG A 310 -4.04 -35.86 18.04
CA ARG A 310 -2.97 -36.16 17.07
C ARG A 310 -2.87 -37.65 16.75
N ASP A 311 -3.30 -38.51 17.69
CA ASP A 311 -3.36 -39.96 17.51
C ASP A 311 -4.67 -40.43 16.84
N GLU A 312 -5.63 -39.54 16.64
CA GLU A 312 -6.91 -39.84 15.99
C GLU A 312 -6.81 -39.69 14.46
N ALA A 313 -7.81 -40.22 13.75
CA ALA A 313 -7.95 -39.98 12.32
C ALA A 313 -8.17 -38.48 12.05
N ASP A 314 -7.60 -37.99 10.94
CA ASP A 314 -7.78 -36.60 10.52
C ASP A 314 -9.30 -36.29 10.43
N PRO A 315 -9.80 -35.31 11.21
CA PRO A 315 -11.23 -35.01 11.28
C PRO A 315 -11.82 -34.57 9.93
N ASP A 316 -10.98 -34.06 9.02
CA ASP A 316 -11.40 -33.51 7.73
C ASP A 316 -11.11 -34.49 6.56
N ALA A 317 -10.58 -35.69 6.83
CA ALA A 317 -10.31 -36.68 5.80
C ALA A 317 -11.61 -37.28 5.23
N THR A 318 -11.75 -37.23 3.90
CA THR A 318 -12.84 -37.95 3.21
C THR A 318 -12.53 -39.46 3.18
N LYS A 319 -13.56 -40.32 3.04
CA LYS A 319 -13.40 -41.80 3.00
C LYS A 319 -12.39 -42.31 1.96
N ASN A 320 -12.07 -41.51 0.94
CA ASN A 320 -11.12 -41.84 -0.14
C ASN A 320 -9.83 -40.99 -0.08
N ASP A 321 -9.61 -40.24 1.00
CA ASP A 321 -8.39 -39.48 1.19
C ASP A 321 -7.29 -40.41 1.72
N ALA A 322 -6.24 -40.61 0.93
CA ALA A 322 -5.16 -41.55 1.24
C ALA A 322 -4.27 -41.11 2.42
N ARG A 323 -4.57 -39.97 3.06
CA ARG A 323 -3.80 -39.43 4.18
C ARG A 323 -4.14 -40.18 5.46
N ARG A 324 -3.20 -41.02 5.91
CA ARG A 324 -3.32 -41.83 7.13
C ARG A 324 -3.47 -40.95 8.39
N PRO A 325 -4.22 -41.40 9.41
CA PRO A 325 -4.14 -40.88 10.78
C PRO A 325 -2.68 -40.75 11.21
N GLY A 326 -2.28 -39.61 11.77
CA GLY A 326 -0.90 -39.38 12.25
C GLY A 326 0.17 -39.17 11.17
N SER A 327 -0.18 -38.90 9.90
CA SER A 327 0.80 -38.64 8.83
C SER A 327 1.28 -37.19 8.70
N HIS A 328 0.92 -36.32 9.66
CA HIS A 328 1.43 -34.94 9.75
C HIS A 328 2.89 -34.98 10.25
N GLY A 329 3.81 -35.42 9.38
CA GLY A 329 5.22 -35.62 9.70
C GLY A 329 5.82 -34.50 10.54
N VAL A 330 6.87 -34.84 11.31
CA VAL A 330 7.48 -33.97 12.34
C VAL A 330 7.48 -32.51 11.90
N PRO A 331 6.85 -31.60 12.67
CA PRO A 331 6.74 -30.20 12.29
C PRO A 331 8.13 -29.67 11.96
N THR A 332 8.27 -28.93 10.85
CA THR A 332 9.49 -28.12 10.68
C THR A 332 9.42 -27.02 11.73
N GLN A 333 10.02 -27.26 12.91
CA GLN A 333 9.84 -26.47 14.13
C GLN A 333 10.29 -25.00 14.01
N ARG A 334 11.01 -24.67 12.94
CA ARG A 334 11.49 -23.32 12.66
C ARG A 334 11.12 -22.93 11.24
N ALA A 335 10.52 -21.74 11.10
CA ALA A 335 10.57 -21.03 9.83
C ALA A 335 12.04 -20.97 9.38
N PRO A 336 12.38 -21.38 8.14
CA PRO A 336 13.74 -21.27 7.66
C PRO A 336 13.98 -19.80 7.34
N VAL A 337 14.31 -19.02 8.38
CA VAL A 337 14.70 -17.62 8.24
C VAL A 337 16.10 -17.67 7.66
N ARG A 338 16.23 -17.28 6.40
CA ARG A 338 17.57 -17.10 5.85
C ARG A 338 18.14 -15.86 6.54
N LYS A 339 19.16 -16.03 7.38
CA LYS A 339 19.99 -14.89 7.80
C LYS A 339 20.38 -14.17 6.51
N PRO A 340 20.12 -12.84 6.39
CA PRO A 340 20.59 -12.13 5.23
C PRO A 340 22.09 -12.37 5.11
N ALA A 341 22.57 -12.67 3.91
CA ALA A 341 23.98 -12.52 3.62
C ALA A 341 24.36 -11.11 4.11
N GLU A 342 25.40 -11.00 4.95
CA GLU A 342 25.87 -9.72 5.44
C GLU A 342 25.94 -8.76 4.25
N ARG A 343 25.12 -7.71 4.28
CA ARG A 343 25.28 -6.62 3.33
C ARG A 343 26.67 -6.09 3.61
N ARG A 344 27.63 -6.37 2.70
CA ARG A 344 28.96 -5.78 2.77
C ARG A 344 28.79 -4.28 3.06
N PRO A 345 29.38 -3.75 4.13
CA PRO A 345 29.28 -2.33 4.42
C PRO A 345 29.85 -1.57 3.21
N GLY A 346 28.99 -0.78 2.56
CA GLY A 346 29.37 0.04 1.41
C GLY A 346 29.03 -0.52 0.03
N TYR A 347 27.74 -0.68 -0.27
CA TYR A 347 27.29 -0.52 -1.66
C TYR A 347 26.18 0.53 -1.71
N HIS A 348 26.56 1.79 -1.64
CA HIS A 348 25.79 2.79 -2.39
C HIS A 348 25.85 2.34 -3.85
N PRO A 349 24.71 2.19 -4.57
CA PRO A 349 24.79 2.19 -6.01
C PRO A 349 25.52 3.49 -6.38
N LYS A 350 26.70 3.39 -7.00
CA LYS A 350 27.36 4.57 -7.57
C LYS A 350 26.27 5.29 -8.37
N PRO A 351 26.06 6.61 -8.18
CA PRO A 351 25.21 7.35 -9.10
C PRO A 351 25.69 7.01 -10.50
N ALA A 352 24.76 6.60 -11.37
CA ALA A 352 25.07 6.28 -12.75
C ALA A 352 26.00 7.39 -13.27
N ALA A 353 27.21 7.01 -13.68
CA ALA A 353 28.20 7.95 -14.15
C ALA A 353 27.50 8.85 -15.17
N THR A 354 27.51 10.15 -14.90
CA THR A 354 27.10 11.15 -15.89
C THR A 354 27.81 10.80 -17.19
N PRO A 355 27.10 10.65 -18.32
CA PRO A 355 27.78 10.39 -19.59
C PRO A 355 28.84 11.48 -19.78
N PRO A 356 30.06 11.13 -20.23
CA PRO A 356 31.11 12.11 -20.43
C PRO A 356 30.62 13.21 -21.36
N ALA A 357 30.94 14.46 -21.03
CA ALA A 357 30.66 15.59 -21.88
C ALA A 357 31.22 15.32 -23.28
N VAL A 358 30.34 15.40 -24.28
CA VAL A 358 30.73 15.36 -25.69
C VAL A 358 31.75 16.50 -25.89
N PRO A 359 32.99 16.22 -26.35
CA PRO A 359 33.93 17.28 -26.66
C PRO A 359 33.35 18.15 -27.78
N ALA A 360 33.37 19.47 -27.57
CA ALA A 360 32.97 20.44 -28.57
C ALA A 360 33.78 20.21 -29.86
N THR A 361 33.08 19.93 -30.95
CA THR A 361 33.65 19.88 -32.29
C THR A 361 34.37 21.20 -32.57
N PRO A 362 35.68 21.22 -32.87
CA PRO A 362 36.36 22.43 -33.28
C PRO A 362 35.78 22.87 -34.64
N GLY A 363 35.44 24.16 -34.71
CA GLY A 363 34.87 24.79 -35.89
C GLY A 363 35.69 24.48 -37.14
N GLY A 364 35.01 23.93 -38.14
CA GLY A 364 35.54 23.84 -39.50
C GLY A 364 35.79 25.25 -40.00
N ALA A 365 37.08 25.55 -40.20
CA ALA A 365 37.55 26.73 -40.88
C ALA A 365 36.92 26.82 -42.27
N VAL A 366 36.27 27.95 -42.51
CA VAL A 366 36.02 28.48 -43.84
C VAL A 366 37.35 29.02 -44.34
N ALA A 367 37.80 28.57 -45.50
CA ALA A 367 38.79 29.26 -46.33
C ALA A 367 38.76 28.71 -47.76
N PRO A 368 39.17 29.51 -48.74
CA PRO A 368 38.69 30.84 -49.10
C PRO A 368 37.69 30.82 -50.28
#